data_AF-A0A081FWT3-F1
#
_entry.id   AF-A0A081FWT3-F1
#
_cell.length_a   1.000
_cell.length_b   1.000
_cell.length_c   1.000
_cell.angle_alpha   90.00
_cell.angle_beta   90.00
_cell.angle_gamma   90.00
#
_symmetry.space_group_name_H-M   'P 1'
#
loop_
_entity.id
_entity.type
_entity.pdbx_description
1 polymer ?
#
loop_
_entity_poly.entity_id
_entity_poly.type
_entity_poly.pdbx_seq_one_letter_code
_entity_poly.pdbx_strand_id
1 'polypeptide(L)'
;MRHWAHEDEMESMKRRLQAAPDTMLIRKSTVEHPFGTIKVWMGSTHFLTRRFKNVSTEMGVHVLAYNLKRMLSILGPKNLLIALKE
;
A
#
# COMPACT_ATOMS: atom_id res chain seq x y z
N MET A 1 -31.19 7.47 -21.22
CA MET A 1 -30.52 6.22 -20.78
C MET A 1 -29.05 6.59 -20.55
N ARG A 2 -28.57 6.58 -19.29
CA ARG A 2 -27.26 7.10 -18.93
C ARG A 2 -26.23 5.98 -19.12
N HIS A 3 -25.61 5.89 -20.30
CA HIS A 3 -24.43 5.05 -20.49
C HIS A 3 -23.34 5.55 -19.55
N TRP A 4 -22.80 4.65 -18.75
CA TRP A 4 -21.76 4.98 -17.79
C TRP A 4 -20.51 5.34 -18.59
N ALA A 5 -20.00 6.56 -18.45
CA ALA A 5 -18.89 7.08 -19.27
C ALA A 5 -17.60 6.25 -19.21
N HIS A 6 -17.52 5.27 -18.30
CA HIS A 6 -16.36 4.39 -18.07
C HIS A 6 -16.75 2.90 -18.08
N GLU A 7 -17.85 2.52 -18.75
CA GLU A 7 -18.29 1.12 -18.86
C GLU A 7 -17.20 0.21 -19.46
N ASP A 8 -16.51 0.70 -20.48
CA ASP A 8 -15.40 -0.02 -21.13
C ASP A 8 -14.23 -0.29 -20.18
N GLU A 9 -13.93 0.67 -19.28
CA GLU A 9 -12.87 0.52 -18.28
C GLU A 9 -13.24 -0.54 -17.24
N MET A 10 -14.52 -0.58 -16.83
CA MET A 10 -15.05 -1.56 -15.90
C MET A 10 -15.03 -2.97 -16.49
N GLU A 11 -15.42 -3.12 -17.75
CA GLU A 11 -15.40 -4.40 -18.44
C GLU A 11 -13.96 -4.89 -18.68
N SER A 12 -13.02 -3.98 -18.95
CA SER A 12 -11.59 -4.27 -19.02
C SER A 12 -11.02 -4.73 -17.66
N MET A 13 -11.39 -4.06 -16.57
CA MET A 13 -11.03 -4.51 -15.22
C MET A 13 -11.58 -5.90 -14.92
N LYS A 14 -12.86 -6.15 -15.25
CA LYS A 14 -13.51 -7.43 -15.02
C LYS A 14 -12.84 -8.57 -15.78
N ARG A 15 -12.50 -8.35 -17.06
CA ARG A 15 -11.72 -9.32 -17.86
C ARG A 15 -10.36 -9.65 -17.22
N ARG A 16 -9.64 -8.65 -16.70
CA ARG A 16 -8.37 -8.87 -15.98
C ARG A 16 -8.55 -9.68 -14.71
N LEU A 17 -9.59 -9.40 -13.92
CA LEU A 17 -9.88 -10.14 -12.70
C LEU A 17 -10.32 -11.59 -12.99
N GLN A 18 -11.07 -11.82 -14.06
CA GLN A 18 -11.43 -13.18 -14.49
C GLN A 18 -10.23 -13.98 -14.97
N ALA A 19 -9.30 -13.35 -15.69
CA ALA A 19 -8.06 -13.98 -16.14
C ALA A 19 -7.08 -14.32 -14.99
N ALA A 20 -7.24 -13.68 -13.82
CA ALA A 20 -6.40 -13.88 -12.64
C ALA A 20 -7.25 -13.95 -11.36
N PRO A 21 -7.97 -15.07 -11.12
CA PRO A 21 -8.96 -15.18 -10.04
C PRO A 21 -8.37 -15.00 -8.64
N ASP A 22 -7.09 -15.32 -8.46
CA ASP A 22 -6.39 -15.20 -7.17
C ASP A 22 -5.98 -13.77 -6.81
N THR A 23 -6.14 -12.80 -7.71
CA THR A 23 -5.69 -11.41 -7.53
C THR A 23 -6.23 -10.79 -6.23
N MET A 24 -7.49 -11.06 -5.90
CA MET A 24 -8.11 -10.53 -4.68
C MET A 24 -7.57 -11.20 -3.40
N LEU A 25 -7.26 -12.50 -3.46
CA LEU A 25 -6.64 -13.23 -2.35
C LEU A 25 -5.20 -12.73 -2.10
N ILE A 26 -4.43 -12.56 -3.17
CA ILE A 26 -3.07 -12.01 -3.10
C ILE A 26 -3.12 -10.60 -2.51
N ARG A 27 -4.02 -9.73 -2.97
CA ARG A 27 -4.17 -8.37 -2.41
C ARG A 27 -4.47 -8.39 -0.91
N LYS A 28 -5.39 -9.25 -0.47
CA LYS A 28 -5.72 -9.43 0.95
C LYS A 28 -4.50 -9.82 1.77
N SER A 29 -3.70 -10.77 1.27
CA SER A 29 -2.51 -11.24 1.98
C SER A 29 -1.34 -10.25 1.98
N THR A 30 -1.16 -9.47 0.91
CA THR A 30 0.05 -8.67 0.70
C THR A 30 -0.11 -7.20 1.06
N VAL A 31 -1.31 -6.63 0.89
CA VAL A 31 -1.53 -5.17 0.96
C VAL A 31 -2.42 -4.80 2.13
N GLU A 32 -3.51 -5.53 2.38
CA GLU A 32 -4.52 -5.10 3.36
C GLU A 32 -3.98 -5.00 4.78
N HIS A 33 -3.18 -5.98 5.22
CA HIS A 33 -2.60 -5.97 6.57
C HIS A 33 -1.56 -4.84 6.78
N PRO A 34 -0.59 -4.62 5.86
CA PRO A 34 0.29 -3.45 5.91
C PRO A 34 -0.47 -2.12 5.97
N PHE A 35 -1.46 -1.94 5.10
CA PHE A 35 -2.25 -0.71 5.06
C PHE A 35 -3.06 -0.50 6.35
N GLY A 36 -3.65 -1.56 6.91
CA GLY A 36 -4.33 -1.50 8.19
C GLY A 36 -3.39 -1.04 9.32
N THR A 37 -2.18 -1.60 9.38
CA THR A 37 -1.18 -1.23 10.38
C THR A 37 -0.73 0.23 10.24
N ILE A 38 -0.40 0.65 9.01
CA ILE A 38 0.00 2.03 8.72
C ILE A 38 -1.10 3.00 9.12
N LYS A 39 -2.36 2.71 8.73
CA LYS A 39 -3.51 3.54 9.06
C LYS A 39 -3.74 3.65 10.57
N VAL A 40 -3.57 2.57 11.32
CA VAL A 40 -3.63 2.61 12.79
C VAL A 40 -2.53 3.48 13.38
N TRP A 41 -1.29 3.39 12.87
CA TRP A 41 -0.17 4.22 13.35
C TRP A 41 -0.32 5.70 13.01
N MET A 42 -0.92 6.01 11.86
CA MET A 42 -1.28 7.38 11.46
C MET A 42 -2.36 7.99 12.37
N GLY A 43 -3.12 7.17 13.08
CA GLY A 43 -4.25 7.59 13.90
C GLY A 43 -5.52 7.85 13.08
N SER A 44 -6.56 8.34 13.75
CA SER A 44 -7.84 8.70 13.14
C SER A 44 -7.87 10.12 12.56
N THR A 45 -6.76 10.84 12.67
CA THR A 45 -6.64 12.23 12.20
C THR A 45 -6.33 12.32 10.72
N HIS A 46 -6.55 13.50 10.15
CA HIS A 46 -6.24 13.78 8.75
C HIS A 46 -4.72 13.90 8.58
N PHE A 47 -4.24 13.81 7.33
CA PHE A 47 -2.86 14.18 7.01
C PHE A 47 -2.55 15.58 7.55
N LEU A 48 -1.36 15.73 8.11
CA LEU A 48 -0.87 16.98 8.68
C LEU A 48 -0.59 18.01 7.57
N THR A 49 -0.24 17.53 6.39
CA THR A 49 0.10 18.37 5.24
C THR A 49 -1.05 18.53 4.25
N ARG A 50 -0.95 19.55 3.39
CA ARG A 50 -1.91 19.82 2.31
C ARG A 50 -1.20 19.81 0.96
N ARG A 51 -1.98 19.57 -0.11
CA ARG A 51 -1.55 19.40 -1.51
C ARG A 51 -0.85 18.06 -1.75
N PHE A 52 -1.05 17.51 -2.95
CA PHE A 52 -0.65 16.15 -3.31
C PHE A 52 0.84 15.86 -3.05
N LYS A 53 1.73 16.79 -3.45
CA LYS A 53 3.17 16.64 -3.23
C LYS A 53 3.52 16.40 -1.76
N ASN A 54 2.95 17.20 -0.85
CA ASN A 54 3.29 17.12 0.57
C ASN A 54 2.64 15.90 1.23
N VAL A 55 1.38 15.61 0.89
CA VAL A 55 0.67 14.42 1.39
C VAL A 55 1.37 13.14 0.93
N SER A 56 1.88 13.10 -0.31
CA SER A 56 2.66 11.98 -0.82
C SER A 56 3.95 11.78 -0.02
N THR A 57 4.63 12.87 0.37
CA THR A 57 5.82 12.79 1.24
C THR A 57 5.46 12.25 2.61
N GLU A 58 4.39 12.75 3.23
CA GLU A 58 3.91 12.29 4.54
C GLU A 58 3.57 10.80 4.53
N MET A 59 2.79 10.36 3.52
CA MET A 59 2.50 8.94 3.32
C MET A 59 3.78 8.12 3.09
N GLY A 60 4.74 8.66 2.33
CA GLY A 60 6.02 8.02 2.07
C GLY A 60 6.82 7.75 3.35
N VAL A 61 6.83 8.69 4.30
CA VAL A 61 7.50 8.51 5.60
C VAL A 61 6.81 7.42 6.42
N HIS A 62 5.48 7.37 6.45
CA HIS A 62 4.75 6.30 7.14
C HIS A 62 5.04 4.91 6.55
N VAL A 63 5.06 4.80 5.22
CA VAL A 63 5.40 3.54 4.53
C VAL A 63 6.85 3.14 4.82
N LEU A 64 7.79 4.08 4.78
CA LEU A 64 9.20 3.82 5.10
C LEU A 64 9.36 3.32 6.54
N ALA A 65 8.74 3.98 7.51
CA ALA A 65 8.80 3.58 8.91
C ALA A 65 8.22 2.17 9.13
N TYR A 66 7.09 1.86 8.49
CA TYR A 66 6.50 0.52 8.51
C TYR A 66 7.46 -0.51 7.91
N ASN A 67 8.03 -0.24 6.73
CA ASN A 67 8.94 -1.16 6.05
C ASN A 67 10.20 -1.42 6.89
N LEU A 68 10.81 -0.39 7.48
CA LEU A 68 11.96 -0.54 8.37
C LEU A 68 11.63 -1.41 9.58
N LYS A 69 10.50 -1.16 10.24
CA LYS A 69 10.06 -1.99 11.38
C LYS A 69 9.77 -3.44 10.98
N ARG A 70 9.17 -3.65 9.80
CA ARG A 70 8.92 -4.99 9.26
C ARG A 70 10.24 -5.70 8.92
N MET A 71 11.18 -5.03 8.27
CA MET A 71 12.49 -5.59 7.93
C MET A 71 13.30 -5.93 9.18
N LEU A 72 13.25 -5.08 10.21
CA LEU A 72 13.85 -5.38 11.52
C LEU A 72 13.29 -6.68 12.10
N SER A 73 11.97 -6.92 11.98
CA SER A 73 11.33 -8.14 12.47
C SER A 73 11.67 -9.38 11.64
N ILE A 74 11.87 -9.24 10.32
CA ILE A 74 12.14 -10.37 9.41
C ILE A 74 13.62 -10.75 9.44
N LEU A 75 14.50 -9.77 9.31
CA LEU A 75 15.95 -9.98 9.15
C LEU A 75 16.69 -9.92 10.48
N GLY A 76 16.15 -9.21 11.47
CA GLY A 76 16.87 -8.84 12.69
C GLY A 76 17.80 -7.62 12.48
N PRO A 77 18.22 -6.95 13.57
CA PRO A 77 18.94 -5.68 13.51
C PRO A 77 20.32 -5.79 12.84
N LYS A 78 21.08 -6.86 13.10
CA LYS A 78 22.41 -7.06 12.53
C LYS A 78 22.38 -7.26 11.02
N ASN A 79 21.52 -8.17 10.55
CA ASN A 79 21.41 -8.48 9.13
C ASN A 79 20.84 -7.30 8.34
N LEU A 80 19.90 -6.55 8.92
CA LEU A 80 19.40 -5.33 8.28
C LEU A 80 20.51 -4.28 8.12
N LEU A 81 21.35 -4.07 9.14
CA LEU A 81 22.46 -3.12 9.04
C LEU A 81 23.51 -3.54 8.00
N ILE A 82 23.70 -4.84 7.78
CA ILE A 82 24.57 -5.35 6.72
C ILE A 82 23.93 -5.03 5.36
N ALA A 83 22.66 -5.40 5.17
CA ALA A 83 21.93 -5.18 3.91
C ALA A 83 21.79 -3.71 3.50
N LEU A 84 21.84 -2.77 4.47
CA LEU A 84 21.76 -1.32 4.19
C LEU A 84 23.11 -0.68 3.82
N LYS A 85 24.23 -1.39 3.99
CA LYS A 85 25.58 -0.88 3.72
C LYS A 85 26.11 -1.28 2.33
N GLU A 86 25.43 -2.21 1.68
CA GLU A 86 25.69 -2.62 0.29
C GLU A 86 25.06 -1.64 -0.70
#